data_AF-A0A7T5RI36-F1
#
_entry.id   AF-A0A7T5RI36-F1
#
_cell.length_a   1.000
_cell.length_b   1.000
_cell.length_c   1.000
_cell.angle_alpha   90.00
_cell.angle_beta   90.00
_cell.angle_gamma   90.00
#
_symmetry.space_group_name_H-M   'P 1'
#
loop_
_entity.id
_entity.type
_entity.pdbx_description
1 polymer ?
#
loop_
_entity_poly.entity_id
_entity_poly.type
_entity_poly.pdbx_seq_one_letter_code
_entity_poly.pdbx_strand_id
1 'polypeptide(L)'
;MNNNKNKFSVGVVVGMIMGILTGIFIAPKSGKENREAVINKLQEIKEMLRSEETQKKVKELFGIAGEEGLKIYNQIVDIIDEKLNIVKERVENIDKDKYVVIVKEAIEQVKKETNQADEKLNQLKDYFVERWNKLVESEEKTTRKIENKRKK
;
A
#
# COMPACT_ATOMS: atom_id res chain seq x y z
N MET A 1 11.92 10.16 -35.20
CA MET A 1 10.74 10.61 -34.46
C MET A 1 10.79 9.98 -33.08
N ASN A 2 11.19 10.70 -32.04
CA ASN A 2 11.31 10.15 -30.69
C ASN A 2 10.03 10.47 -29.91
N ASN A 3 9.29 9.43 -29.51
CA ASN A 3 7.99 9.58 -28.86
C ASN A 3 8.18 10.02 -27.40
N ASN A 4 7.84 11.28 -27.13
CA ASN A 4 7.68 11.84 -25.79
C ASN A 4 6.68 11.01 -24.98
N LYS A 5 7.19 10.13 -24.10
CA LYS A 5 6.41 9.58 -22.99
C LYS A 5 6.59 10.52 -21.81
N ASN A 6 5.53 11.24 -21.50
CA ASN A 6 5.48 12.24 -20.44
C ASN A 6 6.04 11.66 -19.14
N LYS A 7 7.16 12.23 -18.69
CA LYS A 7 7.61 12.18 -17.31
C LYS A 7 6.67 13.07 -16.50
N PHE A 8 5.46 12.59 -16.21
CA PHE A 8 4.50 13.33 -15.40
C PHE A 8 5.01 13.35 -13.95
N SER A 9 5.79 14.39 -13.64
CA SER A 9 5.96 15.05 -12.35
C SER A 9 5.67 14.22 -11.08
N VAL A 10 6.59 13.31 -10.77
CA VAL A 10 6.84 12.79 -9.41
C VAL A 10 6.88 13.92 -8.35
N GLY A 11 7.28 15.14 -8.74
CA GLY A 11 7.38 16.29 -7.84
C GLY A 11 6.05 16.89 -7.32
N VAL A 12 4.90 16.66 -7.97
CA VAL A 12 3.61 17.23 -7.50
C VAL A 12 2.90 16.30 -6.49
N VAL A 13 3.18 14.99 -6.55
CA VAL A 13 2.49 13.97 -5.74
C VAL A 13 3.03 13.91 -4.30
N VAL A 14 4.29 14.26 -4.09
CA VAL A 14 4.95 14.24 -2.76
C VAL A 14 4.43 15.34 -1.83
N GLY A 15 3.94 16.47 -2.37
CA GLY A 15 3.46 17.60 -1.57
C GLY A 15 2.13 17.36 -0.84
N MET A 16 1.27 16.47 -1.37
CA MET A 16 -0.09 16.29 -0.86
C MET A 16 -0.16 15.39 0.40
N ILE A 17 0.78 14.44 0.53
CA ILE A 17 0.88 13.54 1.71
C ILE A 17 1.18 14.33 2.99
N MET A 18 1.95 15.43 2.87
CA MET A 18 2.34 16.24 4.02
C MET A 18 1.18 17.05 4.62
N GLY A 19 0.05 17.21 3.93
CA GLY A 19 -1.07 18.05 4.37
C GLY A 19 -2.10 17.37 5.28
N ILE A 20 -2.17 16.03 5.29
CA ILE A 20 -3.29 15.29 5.93
C ILE A 20 -2.88 14.60 7.25
N LEU A 21 -1.59 14.46 7.54
CA LEU A 21 -1.12 13.73 8.72
C LEU A 21 -0.83 14.64 9.92
N THR A 22 -1.85 15.32 10.46
CA THR A 22 -1.72 16.15 11.69
C THR A 22 -2.24 15.50 12.98
N GLY A 23 -2.44 14.18 13.03
CA GLY A 23 -2.75 13.46 14.27
C GLY A 23 -2.73 11.97 13.99
N ILE A 24 -1.99 11.12 14.68
CA ILE A 24 -1.88 10.97 16.13
C ILE A 24 -0.39 10.87 16.50
N PHE A 25 -0.04 11.54 17.60
CA PHE A 25 1.27 11.51 18.23
C PHE A 25 1.53 10.11 18.84
N ILE A 26 1.82 9.11 18.00
CA ILE A 26 2.55 7.92 18.47
C ILE A 26 4.00 8.38 18.53
N ALA A 27 4.43 8.80 19.73
CA ALA A 27 5.80 9.20 19.99
C ALA A 27 6.76 8.20 19.33
N PRO A 28 7.73 8.65 18.51
CA PRO A 28 8.65 7.75 17.83
C PRO A 28 9.33 6.91 18.91
N LYS A 29 9.17 5.57 18.87
CA LYS A 29 10.05 4.73 19.69
C LYS A 29 11.47 5.08 19.29
N SER A 30 12.29 5.47 20.26
CA SER A 30 13.64 5.98 20.04
C SER A 30 14.50 4.96 19.27
N GLY A 31 15.30 5.43 18.31
CA GLY A 31 16.46 4.71 17.79
C GLY A 31 16.22 3.74 16.62
N LYS A 32 17.17 2.79 16.45
CA LYS A 32 17.29 1.86 15.30
C LYS A 32 16.16 0.83 15.22
N GLU A 33 15.72 0.30 16.36
CA GLU A 33 14.65 -0.72 16.42
C GLU A 33 13.34 -0.24 15.77
N ASN A 34 13.00 1.05 15.93
CA ASN A 34 11.79 1.60 15.32
C ASN A 34 11.93 1.75 13.79
N ARG A 35 13.14 2.06 13.30
CA ARG A 35 13.43 2.05 11.86
C ARG A 35 13.26 0.66 11.28
N GLU A 36 13.82 -0.36 11.93
CA GLU A 36 13.72 -1.74 11.49
C GLU A 36 12.27 -2.23 11.49
N ALA A 37 11.50 -1.93 12.54
CA ALA A 37 10.08 -2.27 12.60
C ALA A 37 9.26 -1.63 11.46
N VAL A 38 9.48 -0.34 11.18
CA VAL A 38 8.83 0.36 10.06
C VAL A 38 9.24 -0.26 8.72
N ILE A 39 10.54 -0.49 8.51
CA ILE A 39 11.05 -1.08 7.26
C ILE A 39 10.45 -2.46 7.03
N ASN A 40 10.41 -3.31 8.07
CA ASN A 40 9.83 -4.64 7.99
C ASN A 40 8.35 -4.55 7.64
N LYS A 41 7.58 -3.70 8.32
CA LYS A 41 6.16 -3.50 8.03
C LYS A 41 5.93 -3.07 6.58
N LEU A 42 6.72 -2.11 6.09
CA LEU A 42 6.65 -1.64 4.71
C LEU A 42 7.01 -2.75 3.71
N GLN A 43 7.99 -3.59 4.03
CA GLN A 43 8.35 -4.72 3.20
C GLN A 43 7.23 -5.75 3.13
N GLU A 44 6.58 -6.08 4.25
CA GLU A 44 5.45 -7.01 4.26
C GLU A 44 4.26 -6.49 3.44
N ILE A 45 3.99 -5.17 3.46
CA ILE A 45 2.98 -4.56 2.57
C ILE A 45 3.36 -4.79 1.11
N LYS A 46 4.63 -4.54 0.75
CA LYS A 46 5.10 -4.72 -0.63
C LYS A 46 4.98 -6.17 -1.09
N GLU A 47 5.35 -7.11 -0.22
CA GLU A 47 5.24 -8.54 -0.48
C GLU A 47 3.77 -8.98 -0.61
N MET A 48 2.90 -8.47 0.25
CA MET A 48 1.46 -8.71 0.19
C MET A 48 0.84 -8.20 -1.12
N LEU A 49 1.21 -6.99 -1.54
CA LEU A 49 0.79 -6.43 -2.83
C LEU A 49 1.29 -7.35 -3.95
N ARG A 50 2.59 -7.66 -3.99
CA ARG A 50 3.18 -8.44 -5.10
C ARG A 50 2.88 -9.94 -5.06
N SER A 51 2.19 -10.43 -4.04
CA SER A 51 1.89 -11.86 -3.87
C SER A 51 1.06 -12.42 -5.03
N GLU A 52 1.29 -13.70 -5.34
CA GLU A 52 0.51 -14.41 -6.37
C GLU A 52 -0.99 -14.42 -6.05
N GLU A 53 -1.36 -14.43 -4.77
CA GLU A 53 -2.75 -14.35 -4.31
C GLU A 53 -3.40 -13.03 -4.74
N THR A 54 -2.71 -11.90 -4.52
CA THR A 54 -3.17 -10.59 -4.97
C THR A 54 -3.24 -10.52 -6.49
N GLN A 55 -2.25 -11.04 -7.21
CA GLN A 55 -2.28 -11.08 -8.67
C GLN A 55 -3.45 -11.92 -9.20
N LYS A 56 -3.75 -13.07 -8.58
CA LYS A 56 -4.91 -13.89 -8.92
C LYS A 56 -6.20 -13.10 -8.68
N LYS A 57 -6.34 -12.43 -7.55
CA LYS A 57 -7.54 -11.65 -7.24
C LYS A 57 -7.77 -10.51 -8.24
N VAL A 58 -6.70 -9.85 -8.68
CA VAL A 58 -6.75 -8.84 -9.73
C VAL A 58 -7.24 -9.46 -11.05
N LYS A 59 -6.71 -10.61 -11.45
CA LYS A 59 -7.18 -11.32 -12.65
C LYS A 59 -8.67 -11.70 -12.53
N GLU A 60 -9.16 -12.05 -11.35
CA GLU A 60 -10.58 -12.31 -11.13
C GLU A 60 -11.42 -11.02 -11.26
N LEU A 61 -10.99 -9.91 -10.66
CA LEU A 61 -11.72 -8.63 -10.67
C LEU A 61 -11.79 -8.00 -12.07
N PHE A 62 -10.69 -8.05 -12.82
CA PHE A 62 -10.61 -7.44 -14.14
C PHE A 62 -10.96 -8.41 -15.28
N GLY A 63 -10.98 -9.71 -15.01
CA GLY A 63 -11.20 -10.79 -15.96
C GLY A 63 -9.91 -11.49 -16.36
N ILE A 64 -9.99 -12.80 -16.63
CA ILE A 64 -8.83 -13.71 -16.85
C ILE A 64 -7.95 -13.26 -18.04
N ALA A 65 -8.51 -12.54 -19.01
CA ALA A 65 -7.82 -11.98 -20.18
C ALA A 65 -7.39 -10.50 -20.04
N GLY A 66 -7.54 -9.90 -18.86
CA GLY A 66 -7.35 -8.46 -18.65
C GLY A 66 -5.89 -8.02 -18.56
N GLU A 67 -5.15 -7.99 -19.66
CA GLU A 67 -3.83 -7.33 -19.73
C GLU A 67 -3.91 -5.87 -19.26
N GLU A 68 -5.01 -5.19 -19.57
CA GLU A 68 -5.27 -3.83 -19.10
C GLU A 68 -5.48 -3.76 -17.59
N GLY A 69 -6.18 -4.74 -17.00
CA GLY A 69 -6.37 -4.84 -15.56
C GLY A 69 -5.07 -5.07 -14.81
N LEU A 70 -4.20 -5.93 -15.33
CA LEU A 70 -2.85 -6.14 -14.79
C LEU A 70 -1.99 -4.88 -14.91
N LYS A 71 -2.08 -4.16 -16.03
CA LYS A 71 -1.35 -2.89 -16.23
C LYS A 71 -1.78 -1.85 -15.19
N ILE A 72 -3.09 -1.66 -15.01
CA ILE A 72 -3.66 -0.73 -14.03
C ILE A 72 -3.27 -1.10 -12.61
N TYR A 73 -3.38 -2.39 -12.28
CA TYR A 73 -2.94 -2.90 -11.00
C TYR A 73 -1.46 -2.61 -10.76
N ASN A 74 -0.57 -2.86 -11.73
CA ASN A 74 0.85 -2.57 -11.60
C ASN A 74 1.09 -1.06 -11.41
N GLN A 75 0.38 -0.19 -12.15
CA GLN A 75 0.46 1.25 -11.94
C GLN A 75 0.04 1.67 -10.52
N ILE A 76 -1.05 1.11 -9.99
CA ILE A 76 -1.50 1.37 -8.63
C ILE A 76 -0.44 0.90 -7.62
N VAL A 77 0.10 -0.31 -7.80
CA VAL A 77 1.15 -0.85 -6.93
C VAL A 77 2.42 -0.02 -6.99
N ASP A 78 2.82 0.48 -8.15
CA ASP A 78 4.00 1.34 -8.31
C ASP A 78 3.82 2.67 -7.56
N ILE A 79 2.63 3.30 -7.66
CA ILE A 79 2.31 4.52 -6.90
C ILE A 79 2.31 4.24 -5.39
N ILE A 80 1.74 3.12 -4.96
CA ILE A 80 1.78 2.72 -3.55
C ILE A 80 3.24 2.51 -3.11
N ASP A 81 4.07 1.80 -3.89
CA ASP A 81 5.47 1.55 -3.56
C ASP A 81 6.28 2.84 -3.41
N GLU A 82 6.07 3.81 -4.31
CA GLU A 82 6.70 5.13 -4.24
C GLU A 82 6.31 5.86 -2.95
N LYS A 83 5.02 5.89 -2.61
CA LYS A 83 4.52 6.50 -1.37
C LYS A 83 5.07 5.79 -0.13
N LEU A 84 5.14 4.45 -0.14
CA LEU A 84 5.74 3.68 0.94
C LEU A 84 7.25 3.91 1.07
N ASN A 85 7.98 4.17 -0.03
CA ASN A 85 9.40 4.55 0.02
C ASN A 85 9.58 5.91 0.70
N ILE A 86 8.71 6.88 0.44
CA ILE A 86 8.74 8.18 1.14
C ILE A 86 8.51 7.99 2.65
N VAL A 87 7.53 7.16 3.03
CA VAL A 87 7.27 6.80 4.44
C VAL A 87 8.51 6.14 5.07
N LYS A 88 9.18 5.25 4.32
CA LYS A 88 10.44 4.60 4.73
C LYS A 88 11.55 5.62 5.00
N GLU A 89 11.78 6.54 4.06
CA GLU A 89 12.83 7.56 4.14
C GLU A 89 12.61 8.52 5.31
N ARG A 90 11.34 8.85 5.58
CA ARG A 90 10.96 9.71 6.71
C ARG A 90 10.87 8.97 8.04
N VAL A 91 11.03 7.63 8.04
CA VAL A 91 10.89 6.77 9.23
C VAL A 91 9.55 7.02 9.92
N GLU A 92 8.51 7.23 9.12
CA GLU A 92 7.18 7.46 9.63
C GLU A 92 6.48 6.12 9.86
N ASN A 93 5.78 6.00 10.98
CA ASN A 93 4.94 4.83 11.21
C ASN A 93 3.77 4.84 10.22
N ILE A 94 3.44 3.66 9.70
CA ILE A 94 2.29 3.39 8.85
C ILE A 94 1.23 2.61 9.62
N ASP A 95 0.09 3.24 9.85
CA ASP A 95 -1.10 2.63 10.39
C ASP A 95 -2.14 2.39 9.28
N LYS A 96 -3.29 1.83 9.67
CA LYS A 96 -4.37 1.52 8.74
C LYS A 96 -4.87 2.76 8.01
N ASP A 97 -5.05 3.87 8.72
CA ASP A 97 -5.59 5.10 8.13
C ASP A 97 -4.64 5.68 7.09
N LYS A 98 -3.33 5.75 7.38
CA LYS A 98 -2.32 6.15 6.39
C LYS A 98 -2.29 5.23 5.19
N TYR A 99 -2.33 3.92 5.41
CA TYR A 99 -2.34 2.94 4.33
C TYR A 99 -3.58 3.08 3.44
N VAL A 100 -4.77 3.25 4.03
CA VAL A 100 -6.04 3.47 3.31
C VAL A 100 -5.96 4.74 2.46
N VAL A 101 -5.40 5.84 3.00
CA VAL A 101 -5.20 7.09 2.26
C VAL A 101 -4.26 6.87 1.06
N ILE A 102 -3.11 6.22 1.27
CA ILE A 102 -2.16 5.90 0.19
C ILE A 102 -2.83 5.08 -0.93
N VAL A 103 -3.59 4.05 -0.56
CA VAL A 103 -4.33 3.20 -1.52
C VAL A 103 -5.39 4.01 -2.27
N LYS A 104 -6.17 4.82 -1.55
CA LYS A 104 -7.22 5.66 -2.14
C LYS A 104 -6.64 6.62 -3.17
N GLU A 105 -5.57 7.32 -2.82
CA GLU A 105 -4.90 8.28 -3.71
C GLU A 105 -4.32 7.59 -4.96
N ALA A 106 -3.69 6.42 -4.80
CA ALA A 106 -3.16 5.66 -5.93
C ALA A 106 -4.28 5.26 -6.90
N ILE A 107 -5.43 4.83 -6.38
CA ILE A 107 -6.59 4.48 -7.19
C ILE A 107 -7.22 5.72 -7.83
N GLU A 108 -7.36 6.83 -7.11
CA GLU A 108 -7.89 8.09 -7.65
C GLU A 108 -6.99 8.66 -8.76
N GLN A 109 -5.67 8.49 -8.65
CA GLN A 109 -4.73 8.91 -9.68
C GLN A 109 -4.89 8.08 -10.95
N VAL A 110 -4.91 6.75 -10.82
CA VAL A 110 -5.10 5.87 -11.98
C VAL A 110 -6.50 6.00 -12.58
N LYS A 111 -7.52 6.24 -11.75
CA LYS A 111 -8.91 6.52 -12.17
C LYS A 111 -9.00 7.71 -13.12
N LYS A 112 -8.18 8.75 -12.94
CA LYS A 112 -8.13 9.91 -13.85
C LYS A 112 -7.52 9.59 -15.22
N GLU A 113 -6.78 8.49 -15.31
CA GLU A 113 -6.02 8.09 -16.50
C GLU A 113 -6.60 6.85 -17.20
N THR A 114 -7.59 6.18 -16.60
CA THR A 114 -8.17 4.93 -17.13
C THR A 114 -9.68 5.03 -17.34
N ASN A 115 -10.19 4.26 -18.32
CA ASN A 115 -11.61 4.07 -18.57
C ASN A 115 -12.21 2.86 -17.83
N GLN A 116 -11.45 2.21 -16.93
CA GLN A 116 -11.99 1.09 -16.17
C GLN A 116 -13.14 1.51 -15.25
N ALA A 117 -14.06 0.57 -15.03
CA ALA A 117 -15.21 0.79 -14.17
C ALA A 117 -14.80 1.13 -12.73
N ASP A 118 -15.38 2.21 -12.21
CA ASP A 118 -15.26 2.66 -10.81
C ASP A 118 -15.48 1.53 -9.81
N GLU A 119 -16.41 0.62 -10.11
CA GLU A 119 -16.72 -0.52 -9.26
C GLU A 119 -15.52 -1.46 -9.09
N LYS A 120 -14.82 -1.82 -10.19
CA LYS A 120 -13.64 -2.69 -10.13
C LYS A 120 -12.49 -2.05 -9.34
N LEU A 121 -12.31 -0.74 -9.53
CA LEU A 121 -11.30 0.03 -8.78
C LEU A 121 -11.65 0.11 -7.29
N ASN A 122 -12.92 0.26 -6.94
CA ASN A 122 -13.38 0.22 -5.56
C ASN A 122 -13.24 -1.18 -4.94
N GLN A 123 -13.55 -2.24 -5.68
CA GLN A 123 -13.34 -3.60 -5.21
C GLN A 123 -11.85 -3.90 -4.96
N LEU A 124 -10.97 -3.37 -5.80
CA LEU A 124 -9.51 -3.48 -5.60
C LEU A 124 -9.06 -2.71 -4.35
N LYS A 125 -9.57 -1.50 -4.14
CA LYS A 125 -9.35 -0.70 -2.91
C LYS A 125 -9.74 -1.51 -1.68
N ASP A 126 -10.96 -2.05 -1.67
CA ASP A 126 -11.51 -2.77 -0.54
C ASP A 126 -10.70 -4.05 -0.27
N TYR A 127 -10.26 -4.76 -1.31
CA TYR A 127 -9.37 -5.90 -1.20
C TYR A 127 -8.03 -5.54 -0.55
N PHE A 128 -7.38 -4.44 -0.95
CA PHE A 128 -6.13 -4.00 -0.32
C PHE A 128 -6.32 -3.66 1.16
N VAL A 129 -7.40 -2.97 1.51
CA VAL A 129 -7.73 -2.64 2.90
C VAL A 129 -8.03 -3.89 3.73
N GLU A 130 -8.76 -4.87 3.17
CA GLU A 130 -8.99 -6.16 3.83
C GLU A 130 -7.69 -6.91 4.06
N ARG A 131 -6.80 -6.93 3.07
CA ARG A 131 -5.54 -7.65 3.15
C ARG A 131 -4.59 -7.06 4.19
N TRP A 132 -4.60 -5.74 4.35
CA TRP A 132 -3.94 -5.06 5.48
C TRP A 132 -4.48 -5.55 6.84
N ASN A 133 -5.79 -5.63 7.01
CA ASN A 133 -6.38 -6.10 8.28
C ASN A 133 -5.93 -7.54 8.60
N LYS A 134 -5.93 -8.42 7.59
CA LYS A 134 -5.46 -9.80 7.73
C LYS A 134 -3.98 -9.88 8.13
N LEU A 135 -3.15 -9.01 7.58
CA LEU A 135 -1.73 -8.92 7.93
C LEU A 135 -1.57 -8.53 9.40
N VAL A 136 -2.24 -7.48 9.86
CA VAL A 136 -2.22 -7.03 11.26
C VAL A 136 -2.77 -8.11 12.21
N GLU A 137 -3.90 -8.74 11.87
CA GLU A 137 -4.47 -9.82 12.69
C GLU A 137 -3.54 -11.04 12.80
N SER A 138 -2.77 -11.35 11.75
CA SER A 138 -1.82 -12.46 11.75
C SER A 138 -0.63 -12.20 12.69
N GLU A 139 -0.19 -10.95 12.78
CA GLU A 139 0.86 -10.50 13.73
C GLU A 139 0.35 -10.56 15.17
N GLU A 140 -0.89 -10.13 15.42
CA GLU A 140 -1.52 -10.18 16.75
C GLU A 140 -1.71 -11.63 17.25
N LYS A 141 -2.14 -12.54 16.37
CA LYS A 141 -2.32 -13.96 16.73
C LYS A 141 -0.99 -14.65 17.01
N THR A 142 0.06 -14.29 16.28
CA THR A 142 1.41 -14.85 16.46
C THR A 142 2.04 -14.38 17.77
N THR A 143 1.93 -13.08 18.09
CA THR A 143 2.43 -12.51 19.35
C THR A 143 1.72 -13.09 20.57
N ARG A 144 0.38 -13.22 20.55
CA ARG A 144 -0.40 -13.87 21.63
C ARG A 144 0.01 -15.33 21.87
N LYS A 145 0.34 -16.08 20.82
CA LYS A 145 0.74 -17.49 20.92
C LYS A 145 2.13 -17.68 21.52
N ILE A 146 3.06 -16.76 21.24
CA ILE A 146 4.41 -16.75 21.82
C ILE A 146 4.35 -16.38 23.31
N GLU A 147 3.52 -15.40 23.68
CA GLU A 147 3.39 -14.98 25.08
C GLU A 147 2.78 -16.09 25.96
N ASN A 148 1.77 -16.79 25.48
CA ASN A 148 1.17 -17.94 26.19
C ASN A 148 2.13 -19.13 26.32
N LYS A 149 3.13 -19.26 25.43
CA LYS A 149 4.17 -20.30 25.52
C LYS A 149 5.27 -19.96 26.53
N ARG A 150 5.50 -18.67 26.82
CA ARG A 150 6.51 -18.20 27.78
C ARG A 150 5.99 -18.16 29.23
N LYS A 151 4.66 -18.18 29.42
CA LYS A 151 3.99 -18.22 30.74
C LYS A 151 3.70 -19.65 31.24
N LYS A 152 4.14 -20.68 30.50
CA LYS A 152 4.05 -22.10 30.86
C LYS A 152 5.44 -22.68 31.04
#